data_AF-A0A5D2HCM8-F1
#
_entry.id   AF-A0A5D2HCM8-F1
#
_cell.length_a   1.000
_cell.length_b   1.000
_cell.length_c   1.000
_cell.angle_alpha   90.00
_cell.angle_beta   90.00
_cell.angle_gamma   90.00
#
_symmetry.space_group_name_H-M   'P 1'
#
loop_
_entity.id
_entity.type
_entity.pdbx_description
1 polymer ?
#
loop_
_entity_poly.entity_id
_entity_poly.type
_entity_poly.pdbx_seq_one_letter_code
_entity_poly.pdbx_strand_id
1 'polypeptide(L)' 'MAKKSLIHREKKRQKLEQKYHLIRRSSKKEISKVPSLSEKWKIHGKLQSSPRNSRPCDMAHD' A
#
# COMPACT_ATOMS: atom_id res chain seq x y z
N MET A 1 -17.51 20.01 -10.39
CA MET A 1 -17.72 18.58 -10.08
C MET A 1 -16.52 17.77 -10.52
N ALA A 2 -16.07 16.81 -9.73
CA ALA A 2 -15.04 15.87 -10.15
C ALA A 2 -15.51 15.05 -11.36
N LYS A 3 -14.61 14.76 -12.31
CA LYS A 3 -14.94 13.94 -13.49
C LYS A 3 -15.36 12.54 -13.03
N LYS A 4 -16.38 11.95 -13.68
CA LYS A 4 -16.85 10.57 -13.36
C LYS A 4 -15.71 9.56 -13.34
N SER A 5 -14.75 9.66 -14.27
CA SER A 5 -13.58 8.78 -14.33
C SER A 5 -12.68 8.85 -13.09
N LEU A 6 -12.54 10.04 -12.49
CA LEU A 6 -11.75 10.23 -11.28
C LEU A 6 -12.41 9.57 -10.07
N ILE A 7 -13.74 9.71 -9.95
CA ILE A 7 -14.51 9.06 -8.87
C ILE A 7 -14.39 7.54 -8.95
N HIS A 8 -14.48 6.96 -10.14
CA HIS A 8 -14.31 5.51 -10.32
C HIS A 8 -12.88 5.04 -10.00
N ARG A 9 -11.86 5.85 -10.34
CA ARG A 9 -10.47 5.57 -10.01
C ARG A 9 -10.24 5.56 -8.50
N GLU A 10 -10.86 6.50 -7.78
CA GLU A 10 -10.75 6.57 -6.32
C GLU A 10 -11.43 5.39 -5.63
N LYS A 11 -12.63 5.01 -6.07
CA LYS A 11 -13.31 3.78 -5.60
C LYS A 11 -12.45 2.53 -5.82
N LYS A 12 -11.73 2.43 -6.94
CA LYS A 12 -10.80 1.31 -7.21
C LYS A 12 -9.61 1.33 -6.24
N ARG A 13 -9.06 2.50 -5.92
CA ARG A 13 -7.96 2.67 -4.96
C ARG A 13 -8.38 2.25 -3.55
N GLN A 14 -9.52 2.72 -3.06
CA GLN A 14 -10.07 2.34 -1.75
C GLN A 14 -10.23 0.82 -1.60
N LYS A 15 -10.77 0.15 -2.63
CA LYS A 15 -10.89 -1.32 -2.64
C LYS A 15 -9.53 -2.04 -2.56
N LEU A 16 -8.53 -1.54 -3.28
CA LEU A 16 -7.17 -2.10 -3.25
C LEU A 16 -6.49 -1.84 -1.90
N GLU A 17 -6.64 -0.65 -1.34
CA GLU A 17 -6.11 -0.33 -0.02
C GLU A 17 -6.67 -1.29 1.04
N GLN A 18 -8.00 -1.43 1.12
CA GLN A 18 -8.65 -2.36 2.05
C GLN A 18 -8.13 -3.79 1.90
N LYS A 19 -7.97 -4.26 0.66
CA LYS A 19 -7.47 -5.62 0.36
C LYS A 19 -6.03 -5.85 0.86
N TYR A 20 -5.15 -4.85 0.72
CA TYR A 20 -3.72 -5.00 1.07
C TYR A 20 -3.35 -4.38 2.42
N HIS A 21 -4.27 -3.72 3.12
CA HIS A 21 -4.01 -2.96 4.34
C HIS A 21 -3.27 -3.78 5.41
N LEU A 22 -3.76 -4.99 5.70
CA LEU A 22 -3.18 -5.86 6.73
C LEU A 22 -1.75 -6.30 6.37
N ILE A 23 -1.52 -6.71 5.12
CA ILE A 23 -0.22 -7.18 4.62
C ILE A 23 0.81 -6.04 4.66
N ARG A 24 0.41 -4.82 4.27
CA ARG A 24 1.31 -3.65 4.32
C ARG A 24 1.64 -3.27 5.76
N ARG A 25 0.66 -3.34 6.68
CA ARG A 25 0.87 -3.04 8.10
C ARG A 25 1.77 -4.08 8.77
N SER A 26 1.58 -5.37 8.50
CA SER A 26 2.45 -6.43 9.04
C SER A 26 3.88 -6.30 8.50
N SER A 27 4.05 -6.14 7.18
CA SER A 27 5.37 -5.99 6.55
C SER A 27 6.15 -4.79 7.11
N LYS A 28 5.47 -3.65 7.35
CA LYS A 28 6.09 -2.47 7.99
C LYS A 28 6.57 -2.76 9.42
N LYS A 29 5.78 -3.49 10.21
CA LYS A 29 6.17 -3.90 11.56
C LYS A 29 7.36 -4.86 11.53
N GLU A 30 7.38 -5.76 10.55
CA GLU A 30 8.47 -6.73 10.35
C GLU A 30 9.79 -6.02 10.03
N ILE A 31 9.78 -5.06 9.10
CA ILE A 31 10.97 -4.23 8.74
C ILE A 31 11.55 -3.52 9.97
N SER A 32 10.70 -3.03 10.87
CA SER A 32 11.13 -2.33 12.10
C SER A 32 11.77 -3.26 13.13
N LYS A 33 11.43 -4.56 13.12
CA LYS A 33 11.90 -5.54 14.11
C LYS A 33 13.16 -6.26 13.67
N VAL A 34 13.32 -6.45 12.36
CA VAL A 34 14.44 -7.20 11.81
C VAL A 34 15.74 -6.40 11.93
N PRO A 35 16.82 -6.97 12.52
CA PRO A 35 18.10 -6.28 12.64
C PRO A 35 18.95 -6.39 11.35
N SER A 36 18.82 -7.50 10.62
CA SER A 36 19.63 -7.79 9.43
C SER A 36 19.21 -6.95 8.22
N LEU A 37 20.20 -6.37 7.54
CA LEU A 37 19.97 -5.63 6.29
C LEU A 37 19.45 -6.54 5.18
N SER A 38 19.99 -7.76 5.04
CA SER A 38 19.60 -8.68 3.95
C SER A 38 18.14 -9.11 4.07
N GLU A 39 17.66 -9.30 5.29
CA GLU A 39 16.26 -9.65 5.56
C GLU A 39 15.33 -8.46 5.34
N LYS A 40 15.74 -7.24 5.72
CA LYS A 40 15.00 -6.02 5.35
C LYS A 40 14.80 -5.91 3.85
N TRP A 41 15.84 -6.15 3.04
CA TRP A 41 15.73 -6.12 1.58
C TRP A 41 14.71 -7.12 1.03
N LYS A 42 14.67 -8.34 1.59
CA LYS A 42 13.66 -9.35 1.20
C LYS A 42 12.24 -8.88 1.51
N ILE A 43 12.00 -8.28 2.69
CA ILE A 43 10.68 -7.76 3.06
C ILE A 43 10.29 -6.55 2.21
N HIS A 44 11.24 -5.67 1.91
CA HIS A 44 11.01 -4.55 1.00
C HIS A 44 10.63 -5.02 -0.41
N GLY A 45 11.24 -6.09 -0.92
CA GLY A 45 10.86 -6.70 -2.20
C GLY A 45 9.40 -7.19 -2.21
N LYS A 46 8.96 -7.85 -1.13
CA LYS A 46 7.55 -8.27 -0.95
C LYS A 46 6.59 -7.08 -0.85
N LEU A 47 7.02 -5.96 -0.26
CA LEU A 47 6.22 -4.76 -0.16
C LEU A 47 6.09 -4.03 -1.51
N GLN A 48 7.15 -4.04 -2.32
CA GLN A 48 7.19 -3.42 -3.65
C GLN A 48 6.38 -4.18 -4.70
N SER A 49 6.20 -5.50 -4.55
CA SER A 49 5.34 -6.29 -5.44
C SER A 49 3.85 -6.00 -5.27
N SER A 50 3.44 -5.36 -4.16
CA SER A 50 2.05 -4.92 -3.96
C SER A 50 1.70 -3.74 -4.90
N PRO A 51 0.45 -3.64 -5.38
CA PRO A 51 0.04 -2.56 -6.29
C PRO A 51 0.29 -1.17 -5.69
N ARG A 52 0.89 -0.24 -6.46
CA ARG A 52 1.17 1.12 -5.96
C ARG A 52 -0.08 1.84 -5.46
N ASN A 53 -1.18 1.71 -6.20
CA ASN A 53 -2.52 2.25 -5.89
C ASN A 53 -3.15 1.72 -4.59
N SER A 54 -2.51 0.79 -3.88
CA SER A 54 -2.94 0.31 -2.55
C SER A 54 -2.30 1.09 -1.40
N ARG A 55 -1.51 2.12 -1.69
CA ARG A 55 -0.86 2.94 -0.67
C ARG A 55 -1.87 3.95 -0.10
N PRO A 56 -1.91 4.13 1.24
CA PRO A 56 -2.80 5.11 1.86
C PRO A 56 -2.49 6.56 1.42
N CYS A 57 -1.22 6.88 1.13
CA CYS A 57 -0.82 8.24 0.69
C CYS A 57 -1.30 8.63 -0.71
N ASP A 58 -1.80 7.68 -1.51
CA ASP A 58 -2.28 7.97 -2.87
C ASP A 58 -3.78 8.33 -2.92
N MET A 59 -4.48 8.30 -1.77
CA MET A 59 -5.86 8.75 -1.63
C MET A 59 -5.91 10.26 -1.53
N ALA A 60 -6.76 10.89 -2.34
CA ALA A 60 -7.09 12.30 -2.15
C ALA A 60 -8.05 12.40 -0.95
N HIS A 61 -7.71 13.23 0.03
CA HIS A 61 -8.66 13.63 1.07
C HIS A 61 -9.59 14.71 0.50
N ASP A 62 -10.89 14.58 0.79
CA ASP A 62 -11.93 15.58 0.50
C ASP A 62 -11.77 16.84 1.38
#